data_AF-A0A2E8CFU9-F1
#
_entry.id   AF-A0A2E8CFU9-F1
#
_cell.length_a   1.000
_cell.length_b   1.000
_cell.length_c   1.000
_cell.angle_alpha   90.00
_cell.angle_beta   90.00
_cell.angle_gamma   90.00
#
_symmetry.space_group_name_H-M   'P 1'
#
loop_
_entity.id
_entity.type
_entity.pdbx_description
1 polymer ?
#
loop_
_entity_poly.entity_id
_entity_poly.type
_entity_poly.pdbx_seq_one_letter_code
_entity_poly.pdbx_strand_id
1 'polypeptide(L)'
;MSESRLPKTKKSSNRLKAKKVVEYFHPREHAILAEYLELENKLPKGARKIDPFEIIPFEDDYDEAENGIICRPNRGGRSDYVALSNAVARIALAPIRSSLPVWGSYQDGQVFHTRQKENESELPIRGYRSDPVLVVSINWADSGPGFSWPVKYYISWIPHYERYVVTASYDSPEVEGYLDIAIGDLPEGTEIEGGLKNVITGHWGRDAMYLQGWADCINAGIVKDPWAWREEISWGYDEDGNELCFLDDAETEEELDDLEIDEEEEENE
;
A
#
# COMPACT_ATOMS: atom_id res chain seq x y z
N MET A 1 -1.11 41.12 -47.44
CA MET A 1 -0.83 39.69 -47.69
C MET A 1 0.05 39.21 -46.54
N SER A 2 -0.54 38.61 -45.51
CA SER A 2 0.18 38.19 -44.30
C SER A 2 0.68 36.77 -44.48
N GLU A 3 2.00 36.58 -44.53
CA GLU A 3 2.61 35.26 -44.53
C GLU A 3 2.40 34.56 -43.18
N SER A 4 1.87 33.34 -43.25
CA SER A 4 1.61 32.46 -42.11
C SER A 4 2.91 32.13 -41.36
N ARG A 5 2.96 32.45 -40.05
CA ARG A 5 4.07 32.14 -39.12
C ARG A 5 3.91 30.75 -38.45
N LEU A 6 3.34 29.77 -39.14
CA LEU A 6 3.30 28.41 -38.59
C LEU A 6 4.60 27.67 -38.93
N PRO A 7 5.35 27.17 -37.93
CA PRO A 7 6.53 26.35 -38.19
C PRO A 7 6.12 25.07 -38.92
N LYS A 8 6.87 24.72 -39.98
CA LYS A 8 6.66 23.49 -40.75
C LYS A 8 6.72 22.29 -39.80
N THR A 9 5.68 21.46 -39.84
CA THR A 9 5.60 20.19 -39.12
C THR A 9 6.84 19.36 -39.44
N LYS A 10 7.72 19.20 -38.45
CA LYS A 10 8.78 18.19 -38.51
C LYS A 10 8.08 16.84 -38.67
N LYS A 11 8.40 16.12 -39.76
CA LYS A 11 7.98 14.72 -39.93
C LYS A 11 8.33 13.97 -38.65
N SER A 12 7.32 13.51 -37.94
CA SER A 12 7.46 12.59 -36.81
C SER A 12 8.22 11.36 -37.31
N SER A 13 9.49 11.23 -36.91
CA SER A 13 10.26 10.00 -37.13
C SER A 13 10.17 9.04 -35.95
N ASN A 14 9.25 9.27 -35.01
CA ASN A 14 8.92 8.28 -33.99
C ASN A 14 7.84 7.37 -34.58
N ARG A 15 8.28 6.34 -35.32
CA ARG A 15 7.51 5.09 -35.37
C ARG A 15 7.36 4.66 -33.92
N LEU A 16 6.18 4.86 -33.35
CA LEU A 16 5.74 4.21 -32.12
C LEU A 16 6.10 2.73 -32.27
N LYS A 17 7.13 2.25 -31.55
CA LYS A 17 7.33 0.81 -31.42
C LYS A 17 6.03 0.28 -30.81
N ALA A 18 5.43 -0.72 -31.45
CA ALA A 18 4.24 -1.36 -30.90
C ALA A 18 4.59 -1.84 -29.48
N LYS A 19 3.84 -1.37 -28.47
CA LYS A 19 4.06 -1.81 -27.09
C LYS A 19 3.81 -3.31 -27.01
N LYS A 20 4.70 -4.03 -26.33
CA LYS A 20 4.57 -5.47 -26.11
C LYS A 20 3.28 -5.74 -25.35
N VAL A 21 2.51 -6.74 -25.80
CA VAL A 21 1.25 -7.13 -25.16
C VAL A 21 1.45 -8.48 -24.48
N VAL A 22 1.09 -8.56 -23.21
CA VAL A 22 1.05 -9.80 -22.42
C VAL A 22 -0.41 -10.10 -22.14
N GLU A 23 -0.90 -11.30 -22.47
CA GLU A 23 -2.33 -11.64 -22.38
C GLU A 23 -2.89 -11.39 -20.96
N TYR A 24 -2.22 -11.96 -19.95
CA TYR A 24 -2.51 -11.72 -18.53
C TYR A 24 -1.23 -11.36 -17.77
N PHE A 25 -0.47 -12.38 -17.35
CA PHE A 25 0.73 -12.21 -16.54
C PHE A 25 1.90 -13.01 -17.11
N HIS A 26 3.11 -12.58 -16.82
CA HIS A 26 4.30 -13.41 -17.05
C HIS A 26 4.28 -14.63 -16.13
N PRO A 27 4.96 -15.74 -16.49
CA PRO A 27 5.01 -16.93 -15.63
C PRO A 27 5.46 -16.64 -14.19
N ARG A 28 6.39 -15.70 -14.02
CA ARG A 28 6.88 -15.31 -12.69
C ARG A 28 5.85 -14.53 -11.87
N GLU A 29 5.15 -13.61 -12.51
CA GLU A 29 4.05 -12.87 -11.88
C GLU A 29 2.90 -13.81 -11.48
N HIS A 30 2.65 -14.86 -12.26
CA HIS A 30 1.70 -15.91 -11.87
C HIS A 30 2.15 -16.66 -10.59
N ALA A 31 3.44 -16.96 -10.44
CA ALA A 31 3.95 -17.59 -9.22
C ALA A 31 3.73 -16.67 -8.00
N ILE A 32 4.10 -15.39 -8.13
CA ILE A 32 3.95 -14.36 -7.09
C ILE A 32 2.48 -14.16 -6.70
N LEU A 33 1.59 -13.98 -7.68
CA LEU A 33 0.16 -13.78 -7.43
C LEU A 33 -0.51 -15.00 -6.82
N ALA A 34 -0.17 -16.20 -7.29
CA ALA A 34 -0.75 -17.43 -6.76
C ALA A 34 -0.37 -17.66 -5.30
N GLU A 35 0.89 -17.41 -4.95
CA GLU A 35 1.39 -17.51 -3.57
C GLU A 35 0.69 -16.50 -2.65
N TYR A 36 0.67 -15.22 -3.04
CA TYR A 36 0.06 -14.17 -2.22
C TYR A 36 -1.44 -14.36 -2.00
N LEU A 37 -2.16 -14.84 -3.03
CA LEU A 37 -3.61 -15.03 -2.98
C LEU A 37 -4.02 -16.41 -2.44
N GLU A 38 -3.05 -17.29 -2.10
CA GLU A 38 -3.29 -18.68 -1.69
C GLU A 38 -4.10 -19.49 -2.74
N LEU A 39 -3.73 -19.34 -4.01
CA LEU A 39 -4.41 -19.90 -5.18
C LEU A 39 -3.45 -20.71 -6.08
N GLU A 40 -2.58 -21.53 -5.51
CA GLU A 40 -1.63 -22.38 -6.23
C GLU A 40 -2.33 -23.41 -7.11
N ASN A 41 -3.58 -23.74 -6.78
CA ASN A 41 -4.44 -24.58 -7.62
C ASN A 41 -4.72 -23.95 -9.00
N LYS A 42 -4.75 -22.62 -9.11
CA LYS A 42 -4.91 -21.85 -10.37
C LYS A 42 -3.58 -21.57 -11.08
N LEU A 43 -2.43 -22.02 -10.53
CA LEU A 43 -1.10 -21.72 -11.07
C LEU A 43 -0.83 -22.43 -12.41
N PRO A 44 -0.52 -21.69 -13.50
CA PRO A 44 -0.19 -22.27 -14.80
C PRO A 44 1.03 -23.20 -14.73
N LYS A 45 1.04 -24.27 -15.53
CA LYS A 45 2.11 -25.29 -15.51
C LYS A 45 3.52 -24.71 -15.68
N GLY A 46 3.67 -23.66 -16.50
CA GLY A 46 4.96 -23.00 -16.75
C GLY A 46 5.48 -22.18 -15.56
N ALA A 47 4.63 -21.83 -14.60
CA ALA A 47 4.98 -21.03 -13.43
C ALA A 47 5.32 -21.88 -12.18
N ARG A 48 4.91 -23.16 -12.15
CA ARG A 48 5.07 -24.05 -10.97
C ARG A 48 6.50 -24.33 -10.51
N LYS A 49 7.50 -24.03 -11.36
CA LYS A 49 8.92 -24.24 -11.03
C LYS A 49 9.61 -22.96 -10.55
N ILE A 50 8.89 -21.84 -10.57
CA ILE A 50 9.43 -20.54 -10.20
C ILE A 50 9.19 -20.36 -8.71
N ASP A 51 10.25 -20.01 -7.99
CA ASP A 51 10.17 -19.61 -6.60
C ASP A 51 9.55 -18.20 -6.52
N PRO A 52 8.37 -18.02 -5.91
CA PRO A 52 7.74 -16.71 -5.78
C PRO A 52 8.50 -15.77 -4.83
N PHE A 53 9.34 -16.29 -3.94
CA PHE A 53 10.11 -15.52 -2.98
C PHE A 53 11.52 -15.15 -3.48
N GLU A 54 11.89 -15.53 -4.71
CA GLU A 54 13.21 -15.22 -5.26
C GLU A 54 13.44 -13.70 -5.32
N ILE A 55 14.31 -13.19 -4.45
CA ILE A 55 14.73 -11.79 -4.40
C ILE A 55 15.91 -11.59 -5.34
N ILE A 56 15.71 -10.73 -6.36
CA ILE A 56 16.76 -10.40 -7.33
C ILE A 56 17.32 -9.00 -7.03
N PRO A 57 18.64 -8.86 -6.79
CA PRO A 57 19.28 -7.58 -6.47
C PRO A 57 19.05 -6.49 -7.52
N PHE A 58 19.24 -5.24 -7.12
CA PHE A 58 19.03 -4.08 -8.00
C PHE A 58 20.12 -3.93 -9.07
N GLU A 59 21.28 -4.54 -8.86
CA GLU A 59 22.44 -4.54 -9.74
C GLU A 59 22.34 -5.55 -10.88
N ASP A 60 21.40 -6.50 -10.77
CA ASP A 60 21.10 -7.48 -11.81
C ASP A 60 20.45 -6.80 -13.02
N ASP A 61 20.78 -7.26 -14.23
CA ASP A 61 20.28 -6.73 -15.50
C ASP A 61 18.88 -7.24 -15.86
N TYR A 62 18.17 -7.83 -14.89
CA TYR A 62 16.81 -8.31 -15.02
C TYR A 62 15.83 -7.24 -15.56
N ASP A 63 15.34 -7.48 -16.78
CA ASP A 63 14.31 -6.67 -17.42
C ASP A 63 12.90 -7.17 -17.08
N GLU A 64 12.22 -6.43 -16.20
CA GLU A 64 10.84 -6.72 -15.79
C GLU A 64 9.82 -6.50 -16.93
N ALA A 65 10.13 -5.68 -17.94
CA ALA A 65 9.26 -5.52 -19.10
C ALA A 65 9.32 -6.76 -20.02
N GLU A 66 10.44 -7.47 -20.01
CA GLU A 66 10.60 -8.70 -20.79
C GLU A 66 10.14 -9.95 -20.05
N ASN A 67 10.42 -10.02 -18.75
CA ASN A 67 10.33 -11.24 -17.95
C ASN A 67 9.26 -11.21 -16.85
N GLY A 68 8.66 -10.04 -16.60
CA GLY A 68 7.65 -9.81 -15.57
C GLY A 68 8.23 -9.23 -14.27
N ILE A 69 7.36 -8.68 -13.43
CA ILE A 69 7.77 -8.11 -12.13
C ILE A 69 8.28 -9.20 -11.19
N ILE A 70 9.25 -8.84 -10.36
CA ILE A 70 9.96 -9.69 -9.39
C ILE A 70 9.95 -9.08 -7.99
N CYS A 71 10.26 -9.92 -7.00
CA CYS A 71 10.60 -9.48 -5.65
C CYS A 71 11.97 -8.77 -5.68
N ARG A 72 12.02 -7.56 -5.09
CA ARG A 72 13.23 -6.75 -4.97
C ARG A 72 13.64 -6.63 -3.50
N PRO A 73 14.94 -6.44 -3.19
CA PRO A 73 15.37 -6.17 -1.83
C PRO A 73 14.64 -4.94 -1.25
N ASN A 74 14.27 -5.00 0.02
CA ASN A 74 13.73 -3.82 0.72
C ASN A 74 14.85 -2.88 1.17
N ARG A 75 14.46 -1.67 1.57
CA ARG A 75 15.26 -0.87 2.49
C ARG A 75 14.95 -1.31 3.93
N GLY A 76 15.96 -1.75 4.69
CA GLY A 76 15.83 -1.97 6.14
C GLY A 76 15.73 -3.41 6.65
N GLY A 77 15.88 -4.43 5.81
CA GLY A 77 15.95 -5.84 6.23
C GLY A 77 14.62 -6.47 6.67
N ARG A 78 13.47 -5.97 6.18
CA ARG A 78 12.14 -6.57 6.44
C ARG A 78 12.00 -7.97 5.83
N SER A 79 10.98 -8.73 6.25
CA SER A 79 10.78 -10.14 5.85
C SER A 79 10.50 -10.31 4.35
N ASP A 80 10.79 -11.52 3.84
CA ASP A 80 10.55 -11.90 2.43
C ASP A 80 9.07 -11.77 2.03
N TYR A 81 8.15 -11.90 2.98
CA TYR A 81 6.72 -11.71 2.74
C TYR A 81 6.35 -10.26 2.35
N VAL A 82 7.10 -9.28 2.86
CA VAL A 82 6.93 -7.87 2.45
C VAL A 82 7.42 -7.68 1.01
N ALA A 83 8.48 -8.39 0.60
CA ALA A 83 8.95 -8.36 -0.79
C ALA A 83 7.91 -8.94 -1.76
N LEU A 84 7.27 -10.06 -1.38
CA LEU A 84 6.16 -10.64 -2.12
C LEU A 84 4.99 -9.64 -2.25
N SER A 85 4.60 -9.03 -1.13
CA SER A 85 3.53 -8.03 -1.08
C SER A 85 3.84 -6.80 -1.96
N ASN A 86 5.09 -6.35 -1.99
CA ASN A 86 5.53 -5.29 -2.90
C ASN A 86 5.43 -5.70 -4.37
N ALA A 87 5.88 -6.90 -4.73
CA ALA A 87 5.82 -7.39 -6.10
C ALA A 87 4.36 -7.47 -6.59
N VAL A 88 3.44 -7.96 -5.75
CA VAL A 88 1.99 -7.98 -6.04
C VAL A 88 1.45 -6.56 -6.24
N ALA A 89 1.82 -5.61 -5.38
CA ALA A 89 1.41 -4.22 -5.53
C ALA A 89 1.86 -3.62 -6.86
N ARG A 90 3.12 -3.85 -7.24
CA ARG A 90 3.68 -3.36 -8.50
C ARG A 90 3.01 -4.00 -9.71
N ILE A 91 2.61 -5.27 -9.61
CA ILE A 91 1.81 -5.94 -10.66
C ILE A 91 0.43 -5.28 -10.79
N ALA A 92 -0.27 -5.09 -9.66
CA ALA A 92 -1.60 -4.48 -9.62
C ALA A 92 -1.59 -3.03 -10.13
N LEU A 93 -0.58 -2.25 -9.75
CA LEU A 93 -0.47 -0.82 -10.04
C LEU A 93 0.26 -0.50 -11.35
N ALA A 94 0.78 -1.51 -12.05
CA ALA A 94 1.51 -1.34 -13.31
C ALA A 94 0.82 -0.37 -14.31
N PRO A 95 -0.52 -0.37 -14.48
CA PRO A 95 -1.19 0.54 -15.42
C PRO A 95 -1.07 2.03 -15.08
N ILE A 96 -0.96 2.38 -13.80
CA ILE A 96 -0.95 3.77 -13.31
C ILE A 96 0.39 4.18 -12.67
N ARG A 97 1.41 3.34 -12.80
CA ARG A 97 2.72 3.47 -12.14
C ARG A 97 3.34 4.87 -12.22
N SER A 98 3.23 5.55 -13.36
CA SER A 98 3.77 6.89 -13.58
C SER A 98 3.00 8.02 -12.87
N SER A 99 1.83 7.73 -12.29
CA SER A 99 0.96 8.67 -11.58
C SER A 99 0.88 8.42 -10.06
N LEU A 100 1.59 7.39 -9.59
CA LEU A 100 1.71 7.08 -8.17
C LEU A 100 2.45 8.20 -7.41
N PRO A 101 2.32 8.28 -6.07
CA PRO A 101 2.98 9.32 -5.27
C PRO A 101 4.49 9.32 -5.47
N VAL A 102 5.08 10.50 -5.55
CA VAL A 102 6.51 10.69 -5.76
C VAL A 102 6.99 11.78 -4.81
N TRP A 103 8.00 11.45 -4.01
CA TRP A 103 8.78 12.45 -3.31
C TRP A 103 9.98 12.82 -4.17
N GLY A 104 10.29 14.11 -4.24
CA GLY A 104 11.37 14.63 -5.04
C GLY A 104 12.15 15.71 -4.30
N SER A 105 13.45 15.78 -4.60
CA SER A 105 14.33 16.82 -4.09
C SER A 105 15.29 17.29 -5.17
N TYR A 106 15.90 18.44 -4.95
CA TYR A 106 16.90 19.01 -5.84
C TYR A 106 18.23 19.13 -5.08
N GLN A 107 19.24 18.40 -5.54
CA GLN A 107 20.57 18.37 -4.93
C GLN A 107 21.63 18.41 -6.04
N ASP A 108 22.70 19.18 -5.82
CA ASP A 108 23.87 19.26 -6.73
C ASP A 108 23.52 19.52 -8.21
N GLY A 109 22.51 20.35 -8.46
CA GLY A 109 22.10 20.69 -9.81
C GLY A 109 21.12 19.71 -10.46
N GLN A 110 20.76 18.62 -9.78
CA GLN A 110 19.94 17.53 -10.31
C GLN A 110 18.66 17.32 -9.51
N VAL A 111 17.58 16.97 -10.22
CA VAL A 111 16.32 16.52 -9.61
C VAL A 111 16.44 15.03 -9.37
N PHE A 112 16.20 14.61 -8.13
CA PHE A 112 16.04 13.21 -7.77
C PHE A 112 14.59 12.96 -7.35
N HIS A 113 14.06 11.77 -7.65
CA HIS A 113 12.77 11.36 -7.12
C HIS A 113 12.68 9.86 -6.87
N THR A 114 11.84 9.46 -5.91
CA THR A 114 11.82 8.09 -5.36
C THR A 114 11.48 6.99 -6.37
N ARG A 115 10.73 7.32 -7.43
CA ARG A 115 10.34 6.40 -8.52
C ARG A 115 11.21 6.46 -9.78
N GLN A 116 12.35 7.14 -9.75
CA GLN A 116 13.17 7.36 -10.95
C GLN A 116 13.59 6.05 -11.62
N LYS A 117 14.25 5.15 -10.87
CA LYS A 117 14.68 3.84 -11.37
C LYS A 117 13.52 2.93 -11.75
N GLU A 118 12.43 2.96 -10.98
CA GLU A 118 11.22 2.22 -11.35
C GLU A 118 10.79 2.64 -12.76
N ASN A 119 10.54 3.93 -12.97
CA ASN A 119 9.91 4.44 -14.17
C ASN A 119 10.85 4.56 -15.39
N GLU A 120 12.09 4.05 -15.30
CA GLU A 120 13.05 4.03 -16.42
C GLU A 120 12.60 3.13 -17.57
N SER A 121 11.94 2.01 -17.27
CA SER A 121 11.42 1.07 -18.27
C SER A 121 9.90 1.10 -18.37
N GLU A 122 9.38 1.04 -19.61
CA GLU A 122 7.95 0.86 -19.84
C GLU A 122 7.59 -0.62 -19.70
N LEU A 123 6.70 -0.94 -18.77
CA LEU A 123 6.11 -2.27 -18.65
C LEU A 123 5.19 -2.58 -19.84
N PRO A 124 5.05 -3.87 -20.22
CA PRO A 124 4.15 -4.27 -21.30
C PRO A 124 2.69 -3.92 -21.00
N ILE A 125 1.93 -3.69 -22.06
CA ILE A 125 0.48 -3.54 -21.95
C ILE A 125 -0.11 -4.90 -21.60
N ARG A 126 -1.02 -4.91 -20.62
CA ARG A 126 -1.83 -6.08 -20.28
C ARG A 126 -2.97 -6.24 -21.28
N GLY A 127 -3.23 -7.46 -21.73
CA GLY A 127 -4.32 -7.78 -22.67
C GLY A 127 -5.72 -7.58 -22.07
N TYR A 128 -5.80 -7.36 -20.76
CA TYR A 128 -7.01 -7.03 -20.03
C TYR A 128 -6.96 -5.59 -19.51
N ARG A 129 -8.14 -5.01 -19.26
CA ARG A 129 -8.25 -3.70 -18.60
C ARG A 129 -8.51 -3.91 -17.11
N SER A 130 -7.56 -3.49 -16.29
CA SER A 130 -7.68 -3.40 -14.83
C SER A 130 -7.02 -2.11 -14.41
N ASP A 131 -7.64 -1.00 -14.75
CA ASP A 131 -7.14 0.29 -14.27
C ASP A 131 -7.43 0.35 -12.76
N PRO A 132 -6.42 0.47 -11.90
CA PRO A 132 -6.63 0.57 -10.46
C PRO A 132 -7.55 1.74 -10.13
N VAL A 133 -8.51 1.49 -9.25
CA VAL A 133 -9.46 2.50 -8.80
C VAL A 133 -8.95 3.09 -7.50
N LEU A 134 -8.84 4.42 -7.44
CA LEU A 134 -8.47 5.12 -6.20
C LEU A 134 -9.56 4.89 -5.16
N VAL A 135 -9.19 4.22 -4.07
CA VAL A 135 -10.08 3.98 -2.92
C VAL A 135 -10.16 5.23 -2.08
N VAL A 136 -9.03 5.67 -1.53
CA VAL A 136 -8.88 6.90 -0.75
C VAL A 136 -7.43 7.36 -0.80
N SER A 137 -7.20 8.66 -0.70
CA SER A 137 -5.89 9.28 -0.52
C SER A 137 -5.91 10.07 0.77
N ILE A 138 -4.97 9.78 1.66
CA ILE A 138 -4.79 10.48 2.94
C ILE A 138 -3.41 11.13 2.99
N ASN A 139 -3.27 12.14 3.85
CA ASN A 139 -1.99 12.60 4.36
C ASN A 139 -1.85 12.08 5.78
N TRP A 140 -0.80 11.31 6.05
CA TRP A 140 -0.59 10.78 7.40
C TRP A 140 -0.27 11.90 8.38
N ALA A 141 0.67 12.77 8.01
CA ALA A 141 1.08 13.92 8.79
C ALA A 141 1.79 14.95 7.91
N ASP A 142 1.97 16.16 8.43
CA ASP A 142 2.95 17.12 7.93
C ASP A 142 4.07 17.26 8.97
N SER A 143 5.29 16.83 8.64
CA SER A 143 6.46 16.99 9.51
C SER A 143 7.15 18.34 9.34
N GLY A 144 6.63 19.19 8.45
CA GLY A 144 7.07 20.57 8.24
C GLY A 144 6.61 21.14 6.90
N PRO A 145 6.89 22.42 6.62
CA PRO A 145 6.54 23.04 5.35
C PRO A 145 7.15 22.29 4.16
N GLY A 146 6.28 21.70 3.33
CA GLY A 146 6.70 20.90 2.17
C GLY A 146 7.09 19.45 2.48
N PHE A 147 6.88 18.98 3.71
CA PHE A 147 7.11 17.60 4.13
C PHE A 147 5.79 16.97 4.59
N SER A 148 5.03 16.47 3.63
CA SER A 148 3.81 15.68 3.84
C SER A 148 4.11 14.19 3.73
N TRP A 149 3.25 13.36 4.31
CA TRP A 149 3.34 11.89 4.27
C TRP A 149 2.11 11.28 3.57
N PRO A 150 1.95 11.47 2.25
CA PRO A 150 0.78 11.02 1.52
C PRO A 150 0.76 9.50 1.34
N VAL A 151 -0.42 8.91 1.51
CA VAL A 151 -0.67 7.50 1.20
C VAL A 151 -1.89 7.41 0.30
N LYS A 152 -1.74 6.72 -0.84
CA LYS A 152 -2.84 6.43 -1.76
C LYS A 152 -3.21 4.96 -1.70
N TYR A 153 -4.49 4.70 -1.50
CA TYR A 153 -5.05 3.35 -1.51
C TYR A 153 -5.73 3.09 -2.84
N TYR A 154 -5.46 1.93 -3.44
CA TYR A 154 -6.09 1.51 -4.69
C TYR A 154 -6.65 0.11 -4.55
N ILE A 155 -7.64 -0.20 -5.39
CA ILE A 155 -8.15 -1.54 -5.61
C ILE A 155 -8.01 -1.89 -7.09
N SER A 156 -7.49 -3.08 -7.38
CA SER A 156 -7.19 -3.53 -8.74
C SER A 156 -7.72 -4.94 -8.98
N TRP A 157 -8.36 -5.18 -10.12
CA TRP A 157 -8.88 -6.50 -10.47
C TRP A 157 -7.79 -7.40 -11.08
N ILE A 158 -7.66 -8.63 -10.58
CA ILE A 158 -6.71 -9.63 -11.05
C ILE A 158 -7.50 -10.76 -11.74
N PRO A 159 -7.72 -10.69 -13.07
CA PRO A 159 -8.72 -11.51 -13.75
C PRO A 159 -8.44 -13.01 -13.75
N HIS A 160 -7.19 -13.44 -13.82
CA HIS A 160 -6.85 -14.88 -13.80
C HIS A 160 -7.22 -15.55 -12.48
N TYR A 161 -7.14 -14.80 -11.38
CA TYR A 161 -7.35 -15.32 -10.03
C TYR A 161 -8.75 -15.00 -9.49
N GLU A 162 -9.47 -14.09 -10.15
CA GLU A 162 -10.80 -13.60 -9.75
C GLU A 162 -10.77 -12.93 -8.37
N ARG A 163 -9.73 -12.12 -8.15
CA ARG A 163 -9.49 -11.40 -6.89
C ARG A 163 -9.28 -9.92 -7.16
N TYR A 164 -9.73 -9.10 -6.23
CA TYR A 164 -9.29 -7.71 -6.14
C TYR A 164 -8.10 -7.63 -5.18
N VAL A 165 -7.05 -6.92 -5.57
CA VAL A 165 -5.92 -6.61 -4.69
C VAL A 165 -6.06 -5.18 -4.21
N VAL A 166 -5.95 -4.98 -2.90
CA VAL A 166 -5.93 -3.66 -2.26
C VAL A 166 -4.48 -3.30 -1.96
N THR A 167 -4.06 -2.10 -2.36
CA THR A 167 -2.67 -1.65 -2.22
C THR A 167 -2.58 -0.33 -1.47
N ALA A 168 -1.50 -0.13 -0.73
CA ALA A 168 -1.07 1.17 -0.23
C ALA A 168 0.17 1.64 -1.00
N SER A 169 0.14 2.87 -1.49
CA SER A 169 1.21 3.52 -2.24
C SER A 169 1.68 4.78 -1.52
N TYR A 170 2.95 4.80 -1.16
CA TYR A 170 3.67 5.88 -0.51
C TYR A 170 4.51 6.65 -1.53
N ASP A 171 4.96 7.83 -1.13
CA ASP A 171 5.93 8.63 -1.87
C ASP A 171 7.38 8.38 -1.41
N SER A 172 7.57 7.79 -0.23
CA SER A 172 8.84 7.41 0.38
C SER A 172 8.83 5.95 0.89
N PRO A 173 9.93 5.18 0.77
CA PRO A 173 10.00 3.81 1.27
C PRO A 173 10.30 3.72 2.78
N GLU A 174 10.36 4.83 3.50
CA GLU A 174 10.78 4.85 4.92
C GLU A 174 9.83 4.10 5.85
N VAL A 175 8.53 4.07 5.53
CA VAL A 175 7.52 3.41 6.38
C VAL A 175 7.58 1.90 6.18
N GLU A 176 7.40 1.40 4.95
CA GLU A 176 7.22 -0.03 4.68
C GLU A 176 8.45 -0.72 4.08
N GLY A 177 9.55 0.00 3.90
CA GLY A 177 10.74 -0.48 3.16
C GLY A 177 10.56 -0.49 1.64
N TYR A 178 9.34 -0.20 1.15
CA TYR A 178 8.93 -0.13 -0.25
C TYR A 178 7.97 1.04 -0.47
N LEU A 179 7.83 1.45 -1.74
CA LEU A 179 6.89 2.50 -2.13
C LEU A 179 5.46 2.00 -2.30
N ASP A 180 5.27 0.72 -2.60
CA ASP A 180 3.95 0.13 -2.81
C ASP A 180 3.90 -1.22 -2.11
N ILE A 181 2.80 -1.51 -1.44
CA ILE A 181 2.55 -2.81 -0.80
C ILE A 181 1.11 -3.24 -1.03
N ALA A 182 0.91 -4.54 -1.27
CA ALA A 182 -0.39 -5.16 -1.22
C ALA A 182 -0.73 -5.39 0.25
N ILE A 183 -1.86 -4.85 0.69
CA ILE A 183 -2.27 -4.87 2.11
C ILE A 183 -3.41 -5.85 2.38
N GLY A 184 -3.95 -6.46 1.33
CA GLY A 184 -4.99 -7.47 1.38
C GLY A 184 -5.64 -7.67 0.02
N ASP A 185 -6.60 -8.57 -0.03
CA ASP A 185 -7.35 -8.90 -1.23
C ASP A 185 -8.81 -9.21 -0.91
N LEU A 186 -9.68 -9.13 -1.92
CA LEU A 186 -11.11 -9.39 -1.81
C LEU A 186 -11.56 -10.34 -2.93
N PRO A 187 -12.36 -11.37 -2.64
CA PRO A 187 -12.92 -12.23 -3.67
C PRO A 187 -13.94 -11.50 -4.54
N GLU A 188 -14.17 -12.01 -5.75
CA GLU A 188 -15.27 -11.57 -6.59
C GLU A 188 -16.62 -11.65 -5.87
N GLY A 189 -17.47 -10.63 -6.06
CA GLY A 189 -18.79 -10.56 -5.43
C GLY A 189 -18.80 -10.04 -3.99
N THR A 190 -17.64 -9.70 -3.42
CA THR A 190 -17.55 -9.03 -2.11
C THR A 190 -18.25 -7.68 -2.13
N GLU A 191 -18.92 -7.33 -1.04
CA GLU A 191 -19.44 -5.98 -0.82
C GLU A 191 -18.26 -5.01 -0.68
N ILE A 192 -18.11 -4.11 -1.67
CA ILE A 192 -16.87 -3.35 -1.87
C ILE A 192 -16.57 -2.42 -0.70
N GLU A 193 -17.57 -1.74 -0.13
CA GLU A 193 -17.33 -0.73 0.91
C GLU A 193 -16.88 -1.38 2.22
N GLY A 194 -17.58 -2.41 2.70
CA GLY A 194 -17.20 -3.17 3.89
C GLY A 194 -15.92 -3.97 3.71
N GLY A 195 -15.68 -4.56 2.54
CA GLY A 195 -14.43 -5.27 2.24
C GLY A 195 -13.22 -4.33 2.26
N LEU A 196 -13.32 -3.19 1.57
CA LEU A 196 -12.27 -2.16 1.57
C LEU A 196 -12.02 -1.60 2.96
N LYS A 197 -13.09 -1.31 3.71
CA LYS A 197 -13.00 -0.83 5.09
C LYS A 197 -12.17 -1.78 5.92
N ASN A 198 -12.52 -3.06 5.98
CA ASN A 198 -11.81 -4.06 6.78
C ASN A 198 -10.31 -4.13 6.46
N VAL A 199 -9.95 -4.10 5.17
CA VAL A 199 -8.55 -4.17 4.74
C VAL A 199 -7.78 -2.89 5.10
N ILE A 200 -8.37 -1.72 4.85
CA ILE A 200 -7.71 -0.43 5.05
C ILE A 200 -7.64 -0.07 6.54
N THR A 201 -8.69 -0.29 7.31
CA THR A 201 -8.68 -0.10 8.77
C THR A 201 -7.76 -1.12 9.45
N GLY A 202 -7.69 -2.35 8.96
CA GLY A 202 -6.70 -3.34 9.42
C GLY A 202 -5.27 -2.89 9.17
N HIS A 203 -5.00 -2.22 8.04
CA HIS A 203 -3.69 -1.62 7.79
C HIS A 203 -3.39 -0.43 8.72
N TRP A 204 -4.34 0.48 8.91
CA TRP A 204 -4.19 1.60 9.84
C TRP A 204 -3.99 1.13 11.30
N GLY A 205 -4.70 0.06 11.67
CA GLY A 205 -4.68 -0.51 13.02
C GLY A 205 -3.39 -1.23 13.41
N ARG A 206 -2.52 -1.61 12.47
CA ARG A 206 -1.33 -2.44 12.77
C ARG A 206 -0.43 -1.82 13.85
N ASP A 207 -0.20 -0.52 13.75
CA ASP A 207 0.66 0.25 14.65
C ASP A 207 -0.11 1.41 15.32
N ALA A 208 -1.45 1.39 15.28
CA ALA A 208 -2.27 2.50 15.76
C ALA A 208 -2.01 2.88 17.22
N MET A 209 -1.67 1.92 18.08
CA MET A 209 -1.31 2.17 19.48
C MET A 209 -0.06 3.04 19.66
N TYR A 210 0.75 3.22 18.63
CA TYR A 210 1.95 4.05 18.64
C TYR A 210 1.81 5.31 17.80
N LEU A 211 0.63 5.54 17.24
CA LEU A 211 0.40 6.56 16.23
C LEU A 211 -0.81 7.42 16.58
N GLN A 212 -0.75 8.66 16.14
CA GLN A 212 -1.91 9.52 15.98
C GLN A 212 -2.64 9.12 14.69
N GLY A 213 -3.97 9.24 14.68
CA GLY A 213 -4.74 9.08 13.46
C GLY A 213 -4.31 10.06 12.38
N TRP A 214 -4.32 9.63 11.12
CA TRP A 214 -3.86 10.44 9.98
C TRP A 214 -4.49 11.84 9.95
N ALA A 215 -3.73 12.83 9.48
CA ALA A 215 -4.05 14.25 9.62
C ALA A 215 -5.15 14.74 8.66
N ASP A 216 -5.13 14.30 7.40
CA ASP A 216 -6.07 14.80 6.38
C ASP A 216 -6.50 13.75 5.37
N CYS A 217 -7.73 13.90 4.85
CA CYS A 217 -8.19 13.20 3.67
C CYS A 217 -7.95 14.08 2.42
N ILE A 218 -6.94 13.72 1.62
CA ILE A 218 -6.59 14.42 0.37
C ILE A 218 -7.66 14.19 -0.70
N ASN A 219 -8.16 12.95 -0.83
CA ASN A 219 -9.19 12.59 -1.81
C ASN A 219 -9.96 11.36 -1.33
N ALA A 220 -11.28 11.48 -1.18
CA ALA A 220 -12.13 10.40 -0.70
C ALA A 220 -12.26 9.21 -1.69
N GLY A 221 -11.85 9.38 -2.96
CA GLY A 221 -11.89 8.33 -3.97
C GLY A 221 -13.30 7.75 -4.15
N ILE A 222 -13.44 6.43 -3.96
CA ILE A 222 -14.73 5.72 -3.98
C ILE A 222 -15.32 5.51 -2.58
N VAL A 223 -14.59 5.88 -1.51
CA VAL A 223 -15.09 5.80 -0.13
C VAL A 223 -16.00 7.00 0.14
N LYS A 224 -17.16 6.75 0.77
CA LYS A 224 -18.11 7.81 1.10
C LYS A 224 -17.62 8.70 2.25
N ASP A 225 -17.16 8.05 3.32
CA ASP A 225 -16.73 8.72 4.53
C ASP A 225 -15.49 8.03 5.14
N PRO A 226 -14.28 8.44 4.73
CA PRO A 226 -13.06 7.88 5.28
C PRO A 226 -12.82 8.32 6.74
N TRP A 227 -13.41 9.43 7.19
CA TRP A 227 -13.28 9.90 8.57
C TRP A 227 -14.03 8.98 9.53
N ALA A 228 -15.23 8.52 9.16
CA ALA A 228 -15.94 7.50 9.93
C ALA A 228 -15.10 6.22 10.12
N TRP A 229 -14.31 5.83 9.11
CA TRP A 229 -13.42 4.67 9.25
C TRP A 229 -12.22 4.95 10.17
N ARG A 230 -11.71 6.19 10.18
CA ARG A 230 -10.62 6.63 11.06
C ARG A 230 -11.06 6.65 12.53
N GLU A 231 -12.30 7.07 12.80
CA GLU A 231 -12.88 7.16 14.14
C GLU A 231 -13.06 5.78 14.81
N GLU A 232 -13.15 4.71 14.02
CA GLU A 232 -13.26 3.34 14.54
C GLU A 232 -11.93 2.74 15.02
N ILE A 233 -10.80 3.42 14.76
CA ILE A 233 -9.49 2.95 15.19
C ILE A 233 -9.16 3.50 16.58
N SER A 234 -8.70 2.63 17.47
CA SER A 234 -8.11 3.02 18.75
C SER A 234 -6.67 3.49 18.55
N TRP A 235 -6.48 4.80 18.42
CA TRP A 235 -5.19 5.46 18.30
C TRP A 235 -4.51 5.59 19.68
N GLY A 236 -3.18 5.50 19.73
CA GLY A 236 -2.40 5.66 20.96
C GLY A 236 -2.17 7.10 21.37
N TYR A 237 -2.40 8.05 20.47
CA TYR A 237 -2.25 9.48 20.71
C TYR A 237 -3.49 10.24 20.27
N ASP A 238 -3.87 11.26 21.04
CA ASP A 238 -4.95 12.19 20.70
C ASP A 238 -4.54 13.18 19.59
N GLU A 239 -5.45 14.09 19.24
CA GLU A 239 -5.21 15.06 18.16
C GLU A 239 -4.12 16.10 18.50
N ASP A 240 -3.85 16.31 19.79
CA ASP A 240 -2.83 17.21 20.31
C ASP A 240 -1.47 16.49 20.52
N GLY A 241 -1.41 15.18 20.26
CA GLY A 241 -0.22 14.35 20.41
C GLY A 241 0.03 13.88 21.85
N ASN A 242 -0.96 13.95 22.74
CA ASN A 242 -0.87 13.38 24.07
C ASN A 242 -1.14 11.88 24.02
N GLU A 243 -0.36 11.11 24.77
CA GLU A 243 -0.56 9.67 24.90
C GLU A 243 -1.91 9.39 25.56
N LEU A 244 -2.75 8.62 24.85
CA LEU A 244 -3.96 8.06 25.41
C LEU A 244 -3.52 6.83 26.20
N CYS A 245 -3.24 7.00 27.50
CA CYS A 245 -3.00 5.88 28.39
C CYS A 245 -4.12 4.86 28.18
N PHE A 246 -3.78 3.67 27.70
CA PHE A 246 -4.65 2.51 27.86
C PHE A 246 -4.79 2.36 29.38
N LEU A 247 -5.89 2.86 29.94
CA LEU A 247 -6.27 2.54 31.31
C LEU A 247 -6.54 1.04 31.29
N ASP A 248 -5.48 0.26 31.51
CA ASP A 248 -5.63 -1.11 31.99
C ASP A 248 -6.54 -1.02 33.21
N ASP A 249 -7.59 -1.85 33.21
CA ASP A 249 -8.57 -2.05 34.27
C ASP A 249 -7.89 -2.45 35.60
N ALA A 250 -7.17 -1.52 36.23
CA ALA A 250 -6.50 -1.67 37.52
C ALA A 250 -7.17 -0.83 38.62
N GLU A 251 -8.37 -0.30 38.37
CA GLU A 251 -9.24 0.29 39.40
C GLU A 251 -10.40 -0.66 39.74
N THR A 252 -10.10 -1.93 40.06
CA THR A 252 -11.08 -2.83 40.70
C THR A 252 -10.49 -3.59 41.90
N GLU A 253 -9.47 -3.03 42.56
CA GLU A 253 -8.92 -3.55 43.83
C GLU A 253 -8.87 -2.49 44.95
N GLU A 254 -9.78 -1.50 44.99
CA GLU A 254 -9.89 -0.57 46.14
C GLU A 254 -11.33 -0.41 46.69
N GLU A 255 -12.13 -1.48 46.73
CA GLU A 255 -13.37 -1.50 47.54
C GLU A 255 -13.52 -2.84 48.31
N LEU A 256 -12.53 -3.20 49.12
CA LEU A 256 -12.67 -4.33 50.07
C LEU A 256 -12.05 -4.08 51.46
N ASP A 257 -11.84 -2.82 51.86
CA ASP A 257 -11.29 -2.49 53.19
C ASP A 257 -12.28 -1.80 54.17
N ASP A 258 -13.56 -1.63 53.81
CA ASP A 258 -14.55 -0.99 54.70
C ASP A 258 -15.64 -1.96 55.22
N LEU A 259 -15.22 -3.06 55.86
CA LEU A 259 -16.06 -3.74 56.84
C LEU A 259 -15.37 -3.73 58.21
N GLU A 260 -15.52 -2.60 58.90
CA GLU A 260 -15.41 -2.49 60.35
C GLU A 260 -16.20 -3.64 61.01
N ILE A 261 -15.49 -4.56 61.67
CA ILE A 261 -16.09 -5.42 62.68
C ILE A 261 -15.87 -4.71 64.01
N ASP A 262 -16.95 -4.11 64.50
CA ASP A 262 -17.05 -3.51 65.83
C ASP A 262 -16.66 -4.54 66.92
N GLU A 263 -15.72 -4.14 67.77
CA GLU A 263 -15.49 -4.75 69.07
C GLU A 263 -16.62 -4.34 70.01
N GLU A 264 -17.46 -5.29 70.43
CA GLU A 264 -18.19 -5.18 71.70
C GLU A 264 -17.70 -6.28 72.66
N GLU A 265 -16.98 -5.82 73.68
CA GLU A 265 -16.76 -6.52 74.95
C GLU A 265 -18.10 -6.80 75.64
N GLU A 266 -18.36 -8.03 76.08
CA GLU A 266 -19.11 -8.27 77.31
C GLU A 266 -18.54 -9.47 78.09
N GLU A 267 -18.19 -9.18 79.35
CA GLU A 267 -17.76 -10.09 80.41
C GLU A 267 -18.87 -11.03 80.92
N ASN A 268 -18.43 -12.08 81.64
CA ASN A 268 -19.12 -13.00 82.57
C ASN A 268 -19.61 -14.31 81.91
N GLU A 269 -19.14 -15.51 82.28
CA GLU A 269 -18.86 -16.14 83.59
C GLU A 269 -17.76 -17.22 83.51
#